data_AF-A0A314L5C4-F1
#
_entry.id   AF-A0A314L5C4-F1
#
_cell.length_a   1.000
_cell.length_b   1.000
_cell.length_c   1.000
_cell.angle_alpha   90.00
_cell.angle_beta   90.00
_cell.angle_gamma   90.00
#
_symmetry.space_group_name_H-M   'P 1'
#
loop_
_entity.id
_entity.type
_entity.pdbx_description
1 polymer ?
#
loop_
_entity_poly.entity_id
_entity_poly.type
_entity_poly.pdbx_seq_one_letter_code
_entity_poly.pdbx_strand_id
1 'polypeptide(L)'
;MEGNGHSKELAAYLLKNHSEQLSSIILSPDPRLHYPLLVDFAEIMDDNPTLSQFIFAKPTEYLPLFDEAAVWAQKVILADLKQHENASLKDNIHVRINISGSPLECPALITIQPHFGQVPVMGFQAT
;
A
#
# COMPACT_ATOMS: atom_id res chain seq x y z
N MET A 1 18.59 13.14 -12.40
CA MET A 1 18.71 12.02 -11.43
C MET A 1 17.65 12.27 -10.35
N GLU A 2 16.39 11.91 -10.59
CA GLU A 2 15.25 12.30 -9.73
C GLU A 2 14.54 11.10 -9.06
N GLY A 3 15.03 9.88 -9.24
CA GLY A 3 14.35 8.66 -8.79
C GLY A 3 14.39 8.34 -7.28
N ASN A 4 14.94 9.21 -6.42
CA ASN A 4 15.20 8.85 -5.01
C ASN A 4 14.49 9.75 -3.97
N GLY A 5 13.72 10.76 -4.39
CA GLY A 5 12.97 11.64 -3.48
C GLY A 5 11.67 11.00 -2.97
N HIS A 6 10.91 10.41 -3.89
CA HIS A 6 9.55 9.93 -3.62
C HIS A 6 9.50 8.78 -2.60
N SER A 7 10.44 7.83 -2.63
CA SER A 7 10.48 6.72 -1.68
C SER A 7 10.70 7.18 -0.24
N LYS A 8 11.41 8.30 -0.05
CA LYS A 8 11.66 8.88 1.27
C LYS A 8 10.45 9.64 1.80
N GLU A 9 9.76 10.38 0.93
CA GLU A 9 8.49 11.03 1.28
C GLU A 9 7.42 9.99 1.65
N LEU A 10 7.33 8.91 0.87
CA LEU A 10 6.47 7.76 1.16
C LEU A 10 6.78 7.12 2.50
N ALA A 11 8.06 6.88 2.79
CA ALA A 11 8.47 6.31 4.06
C ALA A 11 8.16 7.25 5.23
N ALA A 12 8.34 8.56 5.06
CA ALA A 12 7.99 9.56 6.07
C ALA A 12 6.48 9.59 6.34
N TYR A 13 5.66 9.51 5.30
CA TYR A 13 4.21 9.38 5.42
C TYR A 13 3.81 8.12 6.20
N LEU A 14 4.39 6.97 5.84
CA LEU A 14 4.15 5.69 6.52
C LEU A 14 4.58 5.72 8.00
N LEU A 15 5.70 6.36 8.31
CA LEU A 15 6.16 6.57 9.69
C LEU A 15 5.21 7.48 10.47
N LYS A 16 4.63 8.50 9.84
CA LYS A 16 3.72 9.45 10.48
C LYS A 16 2.35 8.83 10.75
N ASN A 17 1.75 8.17 9.77
CA ASN A 17 0.36 7.70 9.84
C ASN A 17 0.22 6.21 10.23
N HIS A 18 1.20 5.37 9.88
CA HIS A 18 1.14 3.91 10.05
C HIS A 18 2.25 3.36 10.97
N SER A 19 2.92 4.19 11.77
CA SER A 19 3.98 3.73 12.67
C SER A 19 3.49 2.68 13.68
N GLU A 20 2.27 2.82 14.21
CA GLU A 20 1.70 1.84 15.14
C GLU A 20 1.47 0.48 14.47
N GLN A 21 0.93 0.47 13.25
CA GLN A 21 0.76 -0.76 12.45
C GLN A 21 2.10 -1.41 12.12
N LEU A 22 3.07 -0.62 11.67
CA LEU A 22 4.41 -1.11 11.36
C LEU A 22 5.09 -1.68 12.60
N SER A 23 4.94 -1.03 13.75
CA SER A 23 5.45 -1.52 15.04
C SER A 23 4.81 -2.86 15.42
N SER A 24 3.48 -3.00 15.25
CA SER A 24 2.78 -4.26 15.47
C SER A 24 3.27 -5.39 14.55
N ILE A 25 3.56 -5.07 13.29
CA ILE A 25 4.12 -6.02 12.31
C ILE A 25 5.55 -6.45 12.72
N ILE A 26 6.40 -5.51 13.12
CA ILE A 26 7.78 -5.78 13.56
C ILE A 26 7.82 -6.63 14.83
N LEU A 27 6.89 -6.40 15.75
CA LEU A 27 6.76 -7.16 17.01
C LEU A 27 6.07 -8.51 16.84
N SER A 28 5.54 -8.81 15.65
CA SER A 28 4.89 -10.09 15.40
C SER A 28 5.92 -11.24 15.40
N PRO A 29 5.61 -12.40 16.00
CA PRO A 29 6.57 -13.50 16.16
C PRO A 29 6.91 -14.22 14.85
N ASP A 30 6.04 -14.16 13.83
CA ASP A 30 6.20 -14.94 12.60
C ASP A 30 6.85 -14.12 11.46
N PRO A 31 8.13 -14.34 11.09
CA PRO A 31 8.79 -13.60 10.01
C PRO A 31 8.39 -14.08 8.60
N ARG A 32 7.73 -15.24 8.50
CA ARG A 32 7.32 -15.84 7.22
C ARG A 32 5.91 -15.47 6.79
N LEU A 33 5.17 -14.73 7.62
CA LEU A 33 3.82 -14.29 7.29
C LEU A 33 3.87 -13.11 6.33
N HIS A 34 2.92 -13.05 5.40
CA HIS A 34 2.70 -11.87 4.57
C HIS A 34 1.87 -10.87 5.35
N TYR A 35 2.40 -9.66 5.54
CA TYR A 35 1.74 -8.58 6.27
C TYR A 35 1.22 -7.54 5.27
N PRO A 36 -0.10 -7.49 5.01
CA PRO A 36 -0.67 -6.41 4.23
C PRO A 36 -0.74 -5.13 5.08
N LEU A 37 -0.17 -4.04 4.59
CA LEU A 37 -0.34 -2.72 5.18
C LEU A 37 -1.48 -2.01 4.42
N LEU A 38 -2.64 -1.86 5.06
CA LEU A 38 -3.75 -1.10 4.48
C LEU A 38 -3.48 0.39 4.63
N VAL A 39 -3.54 1.10 3.52
CA VAL A 39 -3.41 2.56 3.45
C VAL A 39 -4.58 3.10 2.66
N ASP A 40 -5.29 4.09 3.19
CA ASP A 40 -6.42 4.69 2.48
C ASP A 40 -5.93 5.76 1.50
N PHE A 41 -6.35 5.67 0.23
CA PHE A 41 -5.96 6.66 -0.78
C PHE A 41 -6.43 8.06 -0.40
N ALA A 42 -7.56 8.17 0.29
CA ALA A 42 -8.07 9.43 0.82
C ALA A 42 -7.07 10.10 1.78
N GLU A 43 -6.42 9.33 2.66
CA GLU A 43 -5.41 9.86 3.58
C GLU A 43 -4.14 10.31 2.85
N ILE A 44 -3.72 9.58 1.81
CA ILE A 44 -2.58 9.98 0.97
C ILE A 44 -2.92 11.30 0.24
N MET A 45 -4.15 11.43 -0.26
CA MET A 45 -4.59 12.63 -0.97
C MET A 45 -4.72 13.85 -0.04
N ASP A 46 -5.15 13.66 1.21
CA ASP A 46 -5.24 14.73 2.22
C ASP A 46 -3.86 15.21 2.67
N ASP A 47 -2.93 14.28 2.93
CA ASP A 47 -1.56 14.64 3.38
C ASP A 47 -0.68 15.12 2.22
N ASN A 48 -0.73 14.46 1.05
CA ASN A 48 0.09 14.75 -0.12
C ASN A 48 -0.68 14.56 -1.45
N PRO A 49 -1.48 15.55 -1.88
CA PRO A 49 -2.28 15.44 -3.11
C PRO A 49 -1.45 15.25 -4.38
N THR A 50 -0.23 15.79 -4.42
CA THR A 50 0.68 15.61 -5.56
C THR A 50 1.17 14.16 -5.67
N LEU A 51 1.51 13.55 -4.53
CA LEU A 51 1.95 12.17 -4.45
C LEU A 51 0.81 11.20 -4.84
N SER A 52 -0.41 11.47 -4.37
CA SER A 52 -1.58 10.65 -4.70
C SER A 52 -1.87 10.66 -6.21
N GLN A 53 -1.71 11.81 -6.87
CA GLN A 53 -1.81 11.92 -8.33
C GLN A 53 -0.76 11.09 -9.06
N PHE A 54 0.49 11.03 -8.57
CA PHE A 54 1.53 10.21 -9.18
C PHE A 54 1.23 8.71 -9.04
N ILE A 55 0.82 8.28 -7.84
CA ILE A 55 0.40 6.90 -7.57
C ILE A 55 -0.78 6.53 -8.48
N PHE A 56 -1.72 7.45 -8.66
CA PHE A 56 -2.87 7.24 -9.55
C PHE A 56 -2.47 7.19 -11.03
N ALA A 57 -1.59 8.08 -11.48
CA ALA A 57 -1.16 8.15 -12.86
C ALA A 57 -0.26 6.96 -13.26
N LYS A 58 0.54 6.45 -12.31
CA LYS A 58 1.54 5.39 -12.55
C LYS A 58 1.61 4.37 -11.39
N PRO A 59 0.55 3.61 -11.12
CA PRO A 59 0.52 2.67 -10.01
C PRO A 59 1.59 1.58 -10.15
N THR A 60 1.88 1.11 -11.36
CA THR A 60 2.90 0.06 -11.59
C THR A 60 4.33 0.52 -11.25
N GLU A 61 4.61 1.82 -11.28
CA GLU A 61 5.92 2.38 -10.93
C GLU A 61 5.97 2.76 -9.44
N TYR A 62 4.89 3.29 -8.89
CA TYR A 62 4.85 3.79 -7.51
C TYR A 62 4.47 2.75 -6.45
N LEU A 63 3.67 1.72 -6.77
CA LEU A 63 3.34 0.66 -5.81
C LEU A 63 4.58 -0.11 -5.32
N PRO A 64 5.53 -0.52 -6.20
CA PRO A 64 6.76 -1.15 -5.73
C PRO A 64 7.60 -0.20 -4.85
N LEU A 65 7.66 1.09 -5.19
CA LEU A 65 8.35 2.09 -4.36
C LEU A 65 7.69 2.24 -2.99
N PHE A 66 6.38 2.06 -2.91
CA PHE A 66 5.61 2.08 -1.67
C PHE A 66 5.95 0.87 -0.80
N ASP A 67 6.07 -0.32 -1.40
CA ASP A 67 6.53 -1.52 -0.70
C ASP A 67 7.96 -1.34 -0.16
N GLU A 68 8.87 -0.82 -0.98
CA GLU A 68 10.24 -0.50 -0.56
C GLU A 68 10.28 0.54 0.57
N ALA A 69 9.45 1.58 0.47
CA ALA A 69 9.30 2.60 1.50
C ALA A 69 8.76 2.02 2.82
N ALA A 70 7.85 1.04 2.76
CA ALA A 70 7.34 0.35 3.94
C ALA A 70 8.42 -0.50 4.63
N VAL A 71 9.25 -1.21 3.85
CA VAL A 71 10.42 -1.92 4.38
C VAL A 71 11.41 -0.94 5.01
N TRP A 72 11.62 0.23 4.39
CA TRP A 72 12.51 1.26 4.93
C TRP A 72 11.97 1.86 6.22
N ALA A 73 10.68 2.17 6.30
CA ALA A 73 10.01 2.64 7.50
C ALA A 73 10.14 1.62 8.65
N GLN A 74 10.00 0.32 8.37
CA GLN A 74 10.24 -0.73 9.36
C GLN A 74 11.67 -0.70 9.88
N LYS A 75 12.69 -0.50 9.02
CA LYS A 75 14.09 -0.40 9.44
C LYS A 75 14.32 0.76 10.40
N VAL A 76 13.67 1.89 10.16
CA VAL A 76 13.75 3.08 11.03
C VAL A 76 13.13 2.78 12.39
N ILE A 77 11.93 2.21 12.43
CA ILE A 77 11.25 1.83 13.68
C ILE A 77 12.03 0.75 14.42
N LEU A 78 12.55 -0.26 13.72
CA LEU A 78 13.38 -1.32 14.31
C LEU A 78 14.68 -0.75 14.91
N ALA A 79 15.27 0.27 14.28
CA ALA A 79 16.45 0.95 14.79
C ALA A 79 16.15 1.72 16.09
N ASP A 80 14.94 2.25 16.23
CA ASP A 80 14.45 2.89 17.46
C ASP A 80 14.13 1.84 18.55
N LEU A 81 13.47 0.74 18.16
CA LEU A 81 13.10 -0.39 19.01
C LEU A 81 14.27 -1.35 19.33
N LYS A 82 15.53 -0.98 19.12
CA LYS A 82 16.73 -1.83 19.36
C LYS A 82 16.84 -2.43 20.77
N GLN A 83 15.99 -2.01 21.71
CA GLN A 83 15.88 -2.55 23.06
C GLN A 83 14.87 -3.72 23.19
N HIS A 84 14.09 -4.04 22.16
CA HIS A 84 13.12 -5.14 22.16
C HIS A 84 13.70 -6.40 21.47
N GLU A 85 13.99 -7.44 22.24
CA GLU A 85 14.47 -8.74 21.74
C GLU A 85 13.52 -9.44 20.76
N ASN A 86 12.23 -9.05 20.74
CA ASN A 86 11.21 -9.65 19.89
C ASN A 86 10.97 -8.90 18.56
N ALA A 87 11.67 -7.79 18.32
CA ALA A 87 11.49 -6.98 17.12
C ALA A 87 12.27 -7.59 15.94
N SER A 88 11.57 -7.97 14.87
CA SER A 88 12.17 -8.56 13.67
C SER A 88 11.68 -7.87 12.40
N LEU A 89 12.60 -7.60 11.47
CA LEU A 89 12.27 -7.02 10.17
C LEU A 89 11.42 -8.00 9.36
N LYS A 90 10.33 -7.51 8.75
CA LYS A 90 9.47 -8.31 7.86
C LYS A 90 9.63 -7.87 6.42
N ASP A 91 10.34 -8.69 5.63
CA ASP A 91 10.52 -8.46 4.19
C ASP A 91 9.23 -8.76 3.39
N ASN A 92 8.31 -9.55 3.96
CA ASN A 92 7.03 -9.91 3.32
C ASN A 92 5.90 -8.90 3.63
N ILE A 93 6.20 -7.60 3.63
CA ILE A 93 5.19 -6.54 3.75
C ILE A 93 4.74 -6.10 2.36
N HIS A 94 3.44 -5.87 2.19
CA HIS A 94 2.90 -5.34 0.94
C HIS A 94 1.85 -4.28 1.22
N VAL A 95 2.00 -3.12 0.60
CA VAL A 95 1.06 -2.02 0.79
C VAL A 95 -0.16 -2.21 -0.10
N ARG A 96 -1.32 -2.23 0.53
CA ARG A 96 -2.62 -2.29 -0.13
C ARG A 96 -3.30 -0.95 0.00
N ILE A 97 -3.41 -0.25 -1.12
CA ILE A 97 -4.10 1.03 -1.18
C ILE A 97 -5.60 0.76 -1.30
N ASN A 98 -6.37 1.14 -0.29
CA ASN A 98 -7.82 1.12 -0.34
C ASN A 98 -8.30 2.37 -1.12
N ILE A 99 -9.08 2.13 -2.19
CA ILE A 99 -9.67 3.19 -3.01
C ILE A 99 -11.18 3.38 -2.72
N SER A 100 -11.75 2.62 -1.78
CA SER A 100 -13.15 2.76 -1.41
C SER A 100 -13.36 4.09 -0.69
N GLY A 101 -14.43 4.82 -1.03
CA GLY A 101 -14.65 6.21 -0.61
C GLY A 101 -13.87 7.27 -1.40
N SER A 102 -13.06 6.91 -2.40
CA SER A 102 -12.41 7.87 -3.30
C SER A 102 -13.25 8.07 -4.58
N PRO A 103 -13.15 9.20 -5.30
CA PRO A 103 -13.80 9.39 -6.61
C PRO A 103 -13.37 8.37 -7.69
N LEU A 104 -12.43 7.48 -7.34
CA LEU A 104 -11.96 6.33 -8.10
C LEU A 104 -12.85 5.09 -7.97
N GLU A 105 -13.94 5.12 -7.17
CA GLU A 105 -14.99 4.10 -7.14
C GLU A 105 -15.80 4.01 -8.44
N CYS A 106 -15.30 4.58 -9.54
CA CYS A 106 -15.82 4.39 -10.87
C CYS A 106 -15.61 2.92 -11.31
N PRO A 107 -16.68 2.13 -11.52
CA PRO A 107 -16.58 0.71 -11.90
C PRO A 107 -15.96 0.48 -13.29
N ALA A 108 -15.61 1.53 -14.03
CA ALA A 108 -15.04 1.46 -15.37
C ALA A 108 -13.57 1.03 -15.41
N LEU A 109 -12.78 1.22 -14.34
CA LEU A 109 -11.34 0.91 -14.35
C LEU A 109 -11.01 -0.54 -13.92
N ILE A 110 -11.97 -1.24 -13.32
CA ILE A 110 -11.80 -2.60 -12.75
C ILE A 110 -11.91 -3.70 -13.83
N THR A 111 -12.22 -3.36 -15.09
CA THR A 111 -12.41 -4.31 -16.21
C THR A 111 -11.11 -4.67 -16.95
N ILE A 112 -9.94 -4.33 -16.42
CA ILE A 112 -8.64 -4.77 -16.97
C ILE A 112 -7.89 -5.66 -15.98
N GLN A 113 -8.56 -6.74 -15.55
CA GLN A 113 -7.89 -7.99 -15.22
C GLN A 113 -8.50 -9.10 -16.09
N PRO A 114 -7.76 -9.65 -17.08
CA PRO A 114 -8.18 -10.87 -17.73
C PRO A 114 -7.82 -12.05 -16.83
N HIS A 115 -8.73 -13.02 -16.74
CA HIS A 115 -8.56 -14.42 -16.28
C HIS A 115 -9.13 -14.81 -14.90
N PHE A 116 -10.45 -15.07 -14.82
CA PHE A 116 -11.01 -16.42 -14.78
C PHE A 116 -12.54 -16.34 -14.82
N GLY A 117 -13.16 -17.12 -15.71
CA GLY A 117 -14.52 -16.88 -16.19
C GLY A 117 -15.62 -16.90 -15.14
N GLN A 118 -16.52 -15.91 -15.25
CA GLN A 118 -17.94 -16.08 -15.02
C GLN A 118 -18.68 -15.21 -16.05
N VAL A 119 -19.51 -15.86 -16.86
CA VAL A 119 -20.46 -15.19 -17.75
C VAL A 119 -21.68 -14.79 -16.92
N PRO A 120 -22.04 -13.50 -16.76
CA PRO A 120 -23.40 -13.16 -16.45
C PRO A 120 -24.22 -13.29 -17.74
N VAL A 121 -25.01 -14.35 -17.80
CA VAL A 121 -26.09 -14.53 -18.77
C VAL A 121 -27.10 -13.40 -18.59
N MET A 122 -26.96 -12.29 -19.31
CA MET A 122 -28.00 -11.29 -19.41
C MET A 122 -29.03 -11.79 -20.43
N GLY A 123 -30.12 -12.34 -19.89
CA GLY A 123 -31.21 -12.90 -20.67
C GLY A 123 -31.77 -11.90 -21.67
N PHE A 124 -31.86 -12.34 -22.93
CA PHE A 124 -32.78 -11.78 -23.91
C PHE A 124 -34.20 -11.91 -23.36
N GLN A 125 -34.81 -10.79 -22.97
CA GLN A 125 -36.27 -10.68 -22.94
C GLN A 125 -36.68 -10.11 -24.30
N ALA A 126 -37.16 -11.01 -25.15
CA ALA A 126 -37.96 -10.64 -26.32
C ALA A 126 -39.37 -10.27 -25.84
N THR A 127 -39.90 -9.17 -26.36
CA THR A 127 -41.35 -8.97 -26.50
C THR A 127 -41.59 -8.43 -27.90
#